data_AF-A0ABD0P5D2-F1
#
_entry.id   AF-A0ABD0P5D2-F1
#
_cell.length_a   1.000
_cell.length_b   1.000
_cell.length_c   1.000
_cell.angle_alpha   90.00
_cell.angle_beta   90.00
_cell.angle_gamma   90.00
#
_symmetry.space_group_name_H-M   'P 1'
#
loop_
_entity.id
_entity.type
_entity.pdbx_description
1 polymer ?
#
loop_
_entity_poly.entity_id
_entity_poly.type
_entity_poly.pdbx_seq_one_letter_code
_entity_poly.pdbx_strand_id
1 'polypeptide(L)'
;QITPSLLHVERAILLGKSGKHKKALEVLVHKEKDQQAAENYCWRTSAGQDRKFTQGMFLTLLQIYIESRHHVIAAVDLLNQNAACFDLVSVLRVLPDSWSLKLVLRFL
;
A
#
# COMPACT_ATOMS: atom_id res chain seq x y z
N GLN A 1 -18.33 -18.57 12.52
CA GLN A 1 -17.59 -18.72 11.24
C GLN A 1 -16.54 -17.62 11.20
N ILE A 2 -15.26 -17.97 11.28
CA ILE A 2 -14.16 -16.98 11.21
C ILE A 2 -13.89 -16.76 9.73
N THR A 3 -14.17 -15.56 9.22
CA THR A 3 -13.90 -15.22 7.83
C THR A 3 -12.39 -15.23 7.58
N PRO A 4 -11.90 -15.81 6.47
CA PRO A 4 -10.45 -15.89 6.16
C PRO A 4 -9.75 -14.53 6.21
N SER A 5 -10.48 -13.44 5.93
CA SER A 5 -10.00 -12.06 6.01
C SER A 5 -9.55 -11.60 7.40
N LEU A 6 -10.12 -12.14 8.49
CA LEU A 6 -9.75 -11.72 9.85
C LEU A 6 -8.37 -12.26 10.26
N LEU A 7 -8.05 -13.50 9.89
CA LEU A 7 -6.80 -14.16 10.27
C LEU A 7 -5.57 -13.47 9.65
N HIS A 8 -5.71 -13.00 8.40
CA HIS A 8 -4.63 -12.32 7.67
C HIS A 8 -4.36 -10.93 8.23
N VAL A 9 -5.42 -10.22 8.59
CA VAL A 9 -5.33 -8.92 9.27
C VAL A 9 -4.69 -9.07 10.64
N GLU A 10 -5.03 -10.10 11.41
CA GLU A 10 -4.42 -10.36 12.72
C GLU A 10 -2.91 -10.65 12.63
N ARG A 11 -2.47 -11.46 11.65
CA ARG A 11 -1.04 -11.73 11.41
C ARG A 11 -0.29 -10.49 10.95
N ALA A 12 -0.88 -9.68 10.07
CA ALA A 12 -0.31 -8.41 9.64
C ALA A 12 -0.25 -7.39 10.80
N ILE A 13 -1.26 -7.38 11.68
CA ILE A 13 -1.29 -6.56 12.91
C ILE A 13 -0.16 -6.98 13.86
N LEU A 14 0.07 -8.29 14.05
CA LEU A 14 1.18 -8.79 14.88
C LEU A 14 2.55 -8.34 14.36
N LEU A 15 2.75 -8.37 13.03
CA LEU A 15 3.97 -7.85 12.39
C LEU A 15 4.08 -6.31 12.50
N GLY A 16 2.96 -5.61 12.39
CA GLY A 16 2.87 -4.16 12.57
C GLY A 16 3.21 -3.72 13.99
N LYS A 17 2.77 -4.47 15.01
CA LYS A 17 3.13 -4.23 16.43
C LYS A 17 4.63 -4.36 16.71
N SER A 18 5.37 -5.01 15.81
CA SER A 18 6.84 -5.12 15.86
C SER A 18 7.56 -4.04 15.03
N GLY A 19 6.83 -3.03 14.52
CA GLY A 19 7.35 -1.99 13.62
C GLY A 19 7.68 -2.47 12.20
N LYS A 20 7.33 -3.71 11.85
CA LYS A 20 7.70 -4.35 10.56
C LYS A 20 6.58 -4.23 9.53
N HIS A 21 6.08 -3.01 9.32
CA HIS A 21 4.95 -2.74 8.40
C HIS A 21 5.25 -3.15 6.95
N LYS A 22 6.47 -2.90 6.44
CA LYS A 22 6.87 -3.34 5.08
C LYS A 22 6.71 -4.86 4.90
N LYS A 23 7.20 -5.66 5.85
CA LYS A 23 7.09 -7.13 5.78
C LYS A 23 5.65 -7.63 5.88
N ALA A 24 4.80 -6.94 6.66
CA ALA A 24 3.39 -7.26 6.73
C ALA A 24 2.71 -7.07 5.36
N LEU A 25 2.97 -5.93 4.71
CA LEU A 25 2.45 -5.62 3.39
C LEU A 25 2.99 -6.57 2.31
N GLU A 26 4.28 -6.91 2.33
CA GLU A 26 4.88 -7.88 1.39
C GLU A 26 4.19 -9.25 1.48
N VAL A 27 3.83 -9.71 2.68
CA VAL A 27 3.07 -10.96 2.86
C VAL A 27 1.69 -10.86 2.22
N LEU A 28 0.95 -9.77 2.48
CA LEU A 28 -0.39 -9.56 1.92
C LEU A 28 -0.37 -9.46 0.39
N VAL A 29 0.61 -8.75 -0.16
CA VAL A 29 0.74 -8.52 -1.61
C VAL A 29 1.26 -9.75 -2.35
N HIS A 30 2.32 -10.40 -1.87
CA HIS A 30 2.99 -11.47 -2.61
C HIS A 30 2.46 -12.87 -2.31
N LYS A 31 2.18 -13.17 -1.04
CA LYS A 31 1.76 -14.52 -0.63
C LYS A 31 0.26 -14.71 -0.82
N GLU A 32 -0.51 -13.74 -0.37
CA GLU A 32 -1.98 -13.82 -0.40
C GLU A 32 -2.56 -13.26 -1.70
N LYS A 33 -1.79 -12.44 -2.45
CA LYS A 33 -2.24 -11.74 -3.68
C LYS A 33 -3.54 -10.94 -3.47
N ASP A 34 -3.77 -10.49 -2.24
CA ASP A 34 -4.98 -9.77 -1.83
C ASP A 34 -4.65 -8.29 -1.66
N GLN A 35 -4.86 -7.54 -2.74
CA GLN A 35 -4.61 -6.10 -2.80
C GLN A 35 -5.54 -5.32 -1.85
N GLN A 36 -6.79 -5.79 -1.72
CA GLN A 36 -7.78 -5.16 -0.85
C GLN A 36 -7.40 -5.34 0.62
N ALA A 37 -6.89 -6.51 1.01
CA ALA A 37 -6.39 -6.73 2.36
C ALA A 37 -5.18 -5.85 2.69
N ALA A 38 -4.26 -5.65 1.73
CA ALA A 38 -3.11 -4.76 1.91
C ALA A 38 -3.53 -3.30 2.14
N GLU A 39 -4.49 -2.79 1.36
CA GLU A 39 -5.02 -1.45 1.53
C GLU A 39 -5.80 -1.29 2.85
N ASN A 40 -6.67 -2.25 3.17
CA ASN A 40 -7.39 -2.28 4.44
C ASN A 40 -6.45 -2.28 5.64
N TYR A 41 -5.30 -2.95 5.52
CA TYR A 41 -4.27 -2.93 6.55
C TYR A 41 -3.65 -1.53 6.71
N CYS A 42 -3.35 -0.82 5.62
CA CYS A 42 -2.90 0.57 5.66
C CYS A 42 -3.91 1.46 6.39
N TRP A 43 -5.20 1.37 6.04
CA TRP A 43 -6.26 2.14 6.68
C TRP A 43 -6.40 1.86 8.17
N ARG A 44 -6.45 0.58 8.55
CA ARG A 44 -6.56 0.17 9.96
C ARG A 44 -5.36 0.60 10.78
N THR A 45 -4.15 0.49 10.23
CA THR A 45 -2.91 0.86 10.93
C THR A 45 -2.77 2.38 11.05
N SER A 46 -3.30 3.12 10.09
CA SER A 46 -3.28 4.59 10.08
C SER A 46 -4.39 5.22 10.94
N ALA A 47 -5.36 4.43 11.41
CA ALA A 47 -6.46 4.94 12.24
C ALA A 47 -5.93 5.54 13.55
N GLY A 48 -6.22 6.82 13.79
CA GLY A 48 -5.74 7.55 14.97
C GLY A 48 -4.27 7.97 14.92
N GLN A 49 -3.58 7.76 13.81
CA GLN A 49 -2.21 8.21 13.58
C GLN A 49 -2.17 9.57 12.88
N ASP A 50 -1.00 10.21 12.88
CA ASP A 50 -0.80 11.46 12.15
C ASP A 50 -0.74 11.26 10.63
N ARG A 51 -0.83 12.38 9.90
CA ARG A 51 -0.81 12.38 8.43
C ARG A 51 0.48 11.80 7.85
N LYS A 52 1.64 12.04 8.49
CA LYS A 52 2.94 11.56 8.00
C LYS A 52 3.03 10.04 8.11
N PHE A 53 2.50 9.47 9.19
CA PHE A 53 2.42 8.02 9.37
C PHE A 53 1.55 7.39 8.28
N THR A 54 0.36 7.93 8.03
CA THR A 54 -0.54 7.47 6.97
C THR A 54 0.15 7.53 5.60
N GLN A 55 0.79 8.67 5.29
CA GLN A 55 1.55 8.83 4.05
C GLN A 55 2.68 7.80 3.93
N GLY A 56 3.42 7.54 5.00
CA GLY A 56 4.47 6.51 5.02
C GLY A 56 3.94 5.09 4.78
N MET A 57 2.78 4.76 5.35
CA MET A 57 2.11 3.47 5.14
C MET A 57 1.71 3.25 3.68
N PHE A 58 1.04 4.22 3.08
CA PHE A 58 0.61 4.14 1.68
C PHE A 58 1.80 4.19 0.72
N LEU A 59 2.82 4.99 1.00
CA LEU A 59 4.05 5.01 0.20
C LEU A 59 4.79 3.68 0.24
N THR A 60 4.82 3.00 1.40
CA THR A 60 5.41 1.66 1.52
C THR A 60 4.66 0.64 0.66
N LEU A 61 3.33 0.65 0.69
CA LEU A 61 2.52 -0.23 -0.15
C LEU A 61 2.73 0.04 -1.64
N LEU A 62 2.80 1.32 -2.03
CA LEU A 62 3.08 1.73 -3.40
C LEU A 62 4.44 1.20 -3.88
N GLN A 63 5.50 1.34 -3.06
CA GLN A 63 6.82 0.81 -3.38
C GLN A 63 6.80 -0.71 -3.62
N ILE A 64 6.09 -1.46 -2.79
CA ILE A 64 5.95 -2.92 -2.94
C ILE A 64 5.27 -3.28 -4.28
N TYR A 65 4.25 -2.53 -4.68
CA TYR A 65 3.62 -2.75 -5.98
C TYR A 65 4.55 -2.37 -7.14
N ILE A 66 5.26 -1.26 -7.04
CA ILE A 66 6.17 -0.79 -8.08
C ILE A 66 7.38 -1.73 -8.27
N GLU A 67 7.91 -2.30 -7.19
CA GLU A 67 9.00 -3.30 -7.23
C GLU A 67 8.57 -4.59 -7.97
N SER A 68 7.27 -4.84 -8.12
CA SER A 68 6.72 -5.99 -8.84
C SER A 68 6.17 -5.60 -10.22
N ARG A 69 6.76 -6.16 -11.28
CA ARG A 69 6.26 -5.98 -12.67
C ARG A 69 4.81 -6.45 -12.87
N HIS A 70 4.27 -7.25 -11.96
CA HIS A 70 2.91 -7.79 -12.05
C HIS A 70 1.85 -6.89 -11.39
N HIS A 71 2.23 -5.82 -10.69
CA HIS A 71 1.31 -5.00 -9.89
C HIS A 71 1.16 -3.56 -10.40
N VAL A 72 1.48 -3.29 -11.66
CA VAL A 72 1.34 -1.95 -12.26
C VAL A 72 -0.08 -1.41 -12.12
N ILE A 73 -1.09 -2.22 -12.45
CA ILE A 73 -2.51 -1.83 -12.32
C ILE A 73 -2.86 -1.52 -10.86
N ALA A 74 -2.44 -2.39 -9.93
CA ALA A 74 -2.70 -2.21 -8.50
C ALA A 74 -2.08 -0.94 -7.93
N ALA A 75 -0.86 -0.59 -8.34
CA ALA A 75 -0.21 0.64 -7.94
C ALA A 75 -0.94 1.88 -8.48
N VAL A 76 -1.39 1.84 -9.75
CA VAL A 76 -2.15 2.93 -10.36
C VAL A 76 -3.52 3.10 -9.69
N ASP A 77 -4.20 2.00 -9.41
CA ASP A 77 -5.47 1.99 -8.68
C ASP A 77 -5.30 2.54 -7.26
N LEU A 78 -4.25 2.11 -6.55
CA LEU A 78 -3.92 2.62 -5.21
C LEU A 78 -3.72 4.14 -5.22
N LEU A 79 -2.95 4.66 -6.18
CA LEU A 79 -2.70 6.10 -6.35
C LEU A 79 -4.02 6.86 -6.57
N ASN A 80 -4.83 6.40 -7.53
CA ASN A 80 -6.06 7.09 -7.91
C ASN A 80 -7.14 7.05 -6.81
N GLN A 81 -7.26 5.95 -6.09
CA GLN A 81 -8.29 5.76 -5.06
C GLN A 81 -7.91 6.42 -3.73
N ASN A 82 -6.61 6.55 -3.44
CA ASN A 82 -6.10 7.03 -2.15
C ASN A 82 -5.27 8.31 -2.29
N ALA A 83 -5.55 9.16 -3.28
CA ALA A 83 -4.74 10.34 -3.58
C ALA A 83 -4.52 11.26 -2.37
N ALA A 84 -5.54 11.42 -1.52
CA ALA A 84 -5.46 12.22 -0.29
C ALA A 84 -4.47 11.67 0.76
N CYS A 85 -4.13 10.38 0.67
CA CYS A 85 -3.19 9.70 1.55
C CYS A 85 -1.74 9.82 1.10
N PHE A 86 -1.46 10.43 -0.05
CA PHE A 86 -0.11 10.59 -0.56
C PHE A 86 0.43 12.00 -0.37
N ASP A 87 1.75 12.09 -0.34
CA ASP A 87 2.48 13.32 -0.63
C ASP A 87 3.00 13.23 -2.07
N LEU A 88 2.65 14.22 -2.90
CA LEU A 88 2.95 14.20 -4.33
C LEU A 88 4.45 14.11 -4.60
N VAL A 89 5.27 14.87 -3.87
CA VAL A 89 6.73 14.89 -4.03
C VAL A 89 7.33 13.52 -3.72
N SER A 90 6.85 12.88 -2.66
CA SER A 90 7.29 11.54 -2.27
C SER A 90 6.90 10.48 -3.30
N VAL A 91 5.72 10.58 -3.90
CA VAL A 91 5.28 9.66 -4.98
C VAL A 91 6.16 9.83 -6.22
N LEU A 92 6.37 11.06 -6.68
CA LEU A 92 7.19 11.32 -7.87
C LEU A 92 8.62 10.78 -7.76
N ARG A 93 9.18 10.72 -6.54
CA ARG A 93 10.52 10.16 -6.28
C ARG A 93 10.60 8.63 -6.39
N VAL A 94 9.47 7.93 -6.25
CA VAL A 94 9.43 6.46 -6.26
C VAL A 94 8.83 5.88 -7.54
N LEU A 95 8.19 6.70 -8.37
CA LEU A 95 7.64 6.25 -9.65
C LEU A 95 8.78 5.80 -10.59
N PRO A 96 8.61 4.69 -11.33
CA PRO A 96 9.58 4.27 -12.32
C PRO A 96 9.63 5.20 -13.52
N ASP A 97 10.82 5.50 -14.01
CA ASP A 97 11.03 6.26 -15.25
C ASP A 97 10.44 5.56 -16.50
N SER A 98 10.19 4.24 -16.40
CA SER A 98 9.58 3.45 -17.46
C SER A 98 8.07 3.67 -17.60
N TRP A 99 7.42 4.30 -16.61
CA TRP A 99 5.99 4.56 -16.66
C TRP A 99 5.69 5.81 -17.50
N SER A 100 4.75 5.67 -18.43
CA SER A 100 4.28 6.83 -19.19
C SER A 100 3.51 7.80 -18.28
N LEU A 101 3.68 9.10 -18.50
CA LEU A 101 2.92 10.14 -17.77
C LEU A 101 1.40 9.92 -17.83
N LYS A 102 0.89 9.42 -18.97
CA LYS A 102 -0.54 9.11 -19.15
C LYS A 102 -1.08 8.11 -18.11
N LEU A 103 -0.24 7.20 -17.63
CA LEU A 103 -0.61 6.16 -16.67
C LEU A 103 -0.92 6.75 -15.28
N VAL A 104 -0.22 7.82 -14.90
CA VAL A 104 -0.35 8.46 -13.58
C VAL A 104 -1.06 9.80 -13.62
N LEU A 105 -1.45 10.28 -14.81
CA LEU A 105 -2.02 11.62 -15.03
C LEU A 105 -3.27 11.89 -14.19
N ARG A 106 -4.07 10.86 -13.89
CA ARG A 106 -5.28 11.01 -13.06
C ARG A 106 -4.95 11.30 -11.59
N PHE A 107 -3.81 10.82 -11.11
CA PHE A 107 -3.35 11.04 -9.75
C PHE A 107 -2.66 12.40 -9.57
N LEU A 108 -1.97 12.88 -10.62
CA LEU A 108 -1.31 14.19 -10.66
C LEU A 108 -2.33 15.34 -10.72
#